data_AF-A0A8C2M1X7-F1
#
_entry.id   AF-A0A8C2M1X7-F1
#
_cell.length_a   1.000
_cell.length_b   1.000
_cell.length_c   1.000
_cell.angle_alpha   90.00
_cell.angle_beta   90.00
_cell.angle_gamma   90.00
#
_symmetry.space_group_name_H-M   'P 1'
#
loop_
_entity.id
_entity.type
_entity.pdbx_description
1 polymer ?
#
loop_
_entity_poly.entity_id
_entity_poly.type
_entity_poly.pdbx_seq_one_letter_code
_entity_poly.pdbx_strand_id
1 'polypeptide(L)'
;MPSRLRKTGKFWGHVSRTGKHRKHPGGRGNAGGMHHHRINFDKYHPGYFGKVGMRHYHLKRNQSFRPTVNLDKLWTLTRVNAAKNKTGAAPIIVGKLPKQPVIVKAKFFSRRTEEKIKGVGGACVLVAF
;
A
#
# COMPACT_ATOMS: atom_id res chain seq x y z
N MET A 1 0.25 -27.38 -1.98
CA MET A 1 1.04 -28.07 -3.03
C MET A 1 0.88 -29.58 -2.86
N PRO A 2 0.54 -30.31 -3.93
CA PRO A 2 0.47 -31.78 -3.93
C PRO A 2 1.81 -32.42 -3.52
N SER A 3 1.77 -33.58 -2.86
CA SER A 3 2.95 -34.31 -2.36
C SER A 3 3.91 -34.71 -3.49
N ARG A 4 3.39 -35.09 -4.65
CA ARG A 4 4.16 -35.50 -5.85
C ARG A 4 5.14 -34.43 -6.35
N LEU A 5 4.87 -33.15 -6.11
CA LEU A 5 5.71 -32.04 -6.57
C LEU A 5 6.73 -31.58 -5.51
N ARG A 6 6.75 -32.21 -4.33
CA ARG A 6 7.70 -31.84 -3.26
C ARG A 6 9.12 -32.26 -3.62
N LYS A 7 10.07 -31.40 -3.30
CA LYS A 7 11.51 -31.63 -3.51
C LYS A 7 12.00 -32.92 -2.83
N THR A 8 11.36 -33.34 -1.74
CA THR A 8 11.67 -34.57 -1.01
C THR A 8 11.61 -35.81 -1.90
N GLY A 9 10.67 -35.91 -2.84
CA GLY A 9 10.58 -37.08 -3.73
C GLY A 9 11.80 -37.26 -4.65
N LYS A 10 12.49 -36.16 -4.99
CA LYS A 10 13.69 -36.18 -5.83
C LYS A 10 14.97 -36.52 -5.05
N PHE A 11 14.94 -36.48 -3.71
CA PHE A 11 16.12 -36.68 -2.87
C PHE A 11 16.20 -38.07 -2.22
N TRP A 12 15.29 -38.98 -2.55
CA TRP A 12 15.36 -40.37 -2.07
C TRP A 12 16.64 -41.03 -2.58
N GLY A 13 17.36 -41.71 -1.68
CA GLY A 13 18.65 -42.35 -1.98
C GLY A 13 19.89 -41.47 -1.83
N HIS A 14 19.75 -40.15 -1.66
CA HIS A 14 20.89 -39.25 -1.44
C HIS A 14 21.26 -39.13 0.04
N VAL A 15 22.56 -39.16 0.37
CA VAL A 15 23.07 -39.07 1.76
C VAL A 15 23.96 -37.84 1.96
N SER A 16 23.63 -36.99 2.94
CA SER A 16 24.41 -35.78 3.28
C SER A 16 25.43 -36.05 4.40
N ARG A 17 26.70 -35.64 4.20
CA ARG A 17 27.82 -35.99 5.10
C ARG A 17 28.17 -34.89 6.11
N THR A 18 28.55 -33.69 5.67
CA THR A 18 29.00 -32.58 6.53
C THR A 18 27.89 -31.54 6.71
N GLY A 19 27.88 -30.82 7.84
CA GLY A 19 26.84 -29.81 8.12
C GLY A 19 25.47 -30.45 8.36
N LYS A 20 25.38 -31.34 9.34
CA LYS A 20 24.15 -32.11 9.65
C LYS A 20 22.96 -31.20 9.96
N HIS A 21 21.78 -31.63 9.54
CA HIS A 21 20.53 -30.96 9.90
C HIS A 21 20.28 -31.09 11.40
N ARG A 22 20.48 -29.98 12.13
CA ARG A 22 20.14 -29.85 13.54
C ARG A 22 18.89 -29.01 13.70
N LYS A 23 18.19 -29.17 14.83
CA LYS A 23 16.89 -28.53 15.05
C LYS A 23 16.97 -27.00 15.01
N HIS A 24 17.91 -26.37 15.74
CA HIS A 24 18.07 -24.90 15.79
C HIS A 24 19.54 -24.48 16.04
N PRO A 25 20.43 -24.59 15.04
CA PRO A 25 21.86 -24.31 15.25
C PRO A 25 22.17 -22.82 15.53
N GLY A 26 21.36 -21.88 15.03
CA GLY A 26 21.57 -20.44 15.21
C GLY A 26 20.60 -19.77 16.19
N GLY A 27 19.84 -20.56 16.94
CA GLY A 27 18.72 -20.11 17.77
C GLY A 27 17.35 -20.28 17.10
N ARG A 28 16.28 -19.92 17.83
CA ARG A 28 14.89 -19.97 17.38
C ARG A 28 14.39 -18.59 16.99
N GLY A 29 13.57 -18.50 15.95
CA GLY A 29 12.99 -17.22 15.51
C GLY A 29 14.06 -16.17 15.20
N ASN A 30 13.91 -14.97 15.77
CA ASN A 30 14.81 -13.83 15.55
C ASN A 30 15.96 -13.74 16.59
N ALA A 31 16.35 -14.86 17.19
CA ALA A 31 17.44 -14.90 18.17
C ALA A 31 18.76 -14.38 17.57
N GLY A 32 19.60 -13.74 18.38
CA GLY A 32 20.93 -13.28 17.96
C GLY A 32 20.92 -12.08 17.01
N GLY A 33 19.79 -11.41 16.81
CA GLY A 33 19.66 -10.32 15.84
C GLY A 33 20.52 -9.08 16.11
N MET A 34 21.04 -8.89 17.33
CA MET A 34 22.08 -7.88 17.63
C MET A 34 23.48 -8.47 17.81
N HIS A 35 23.64 -9.78 17.69
CA HIS A 35 24.88 -10.52 17.92
C HIS A 35 25.33 -11.22 16.63
N HIS A 36 25.32 -12.56 16.60
CA HIS A 36 25.79 -13.35 15.46
C HIS A 36 24.91 -13.25 14.20
N HIS A 37 23.67 -12.74 14.32
CA HIS A 37 22.80 -12.42 13.17
C HIS A 37 22.68 -10.93 12.88
N ARG A 38 23.51 -10.07 13.51
CA ARG A 38 23.47 -8.61 13.36
C ARG A 38 23.54 -8.17 11.90
N ILE A 39 24.46 -8.76 11.13
CA ILE A 39 24.67 -8.42 9.71
C ILE A 39 23.37 -8.55 8.89
N ASN A 40 22.54 -9.55 9.19
CA ASN A 40 21.27 -9.75 8.49
C ASN A 40 20.24 -8.66 8.82
N PHE A 41 20.20 -8.22 10.08
CA PHE A 41 19.31 -7.14 10.52
C PHE A 41 19.79 -5.78 10.02
N ASP A 42 21.08 -5.49 10.11
CA ASP A 42 21.66 -4.23 9.60
C ASP A 42 21.43 -4.08 8.09
N LYS A 43 21.55 -5.18 7.34
CA LYS A 43 21.43 -5.16 5.88
C LYS A 43 19.98 -5.06 5.39
N TYR A 44 19.07 -5.86 5.95
CA TYR A 44 17.72 -6.01 5.40
C TYR A 44 16.62 -5.40 6.26
N HIS A 45 16.91 -5.12 7.53
CA HIS A 45 15.94 -4.62 8.50
C HIS A 45 16.48 -3.41 9.29
N PRO A 46 16.95 -2.34 8.60
CA PRO A 46 17.42 -1.15 9.28
C PRO A 46 16.28 -0.53 10.11
N GLY A 47 16.57 -0.18 11.36
CA GLY A 47 15.59 0.38 12.30
C GLY A 47 14.68 -0.66 12.97
N TYR A 48 14.93 -1.96 12.80
CA TYR A 48 14.19 -3.01 13.52
C TYR A 48 14.39 -2.93 15.04
N PHE A 49 15.60 -2.63 15.48
CA PHE A 49 15.92 -2.43 16.89
C PHE A 49 15.82 -0.94 17.25
N GLY A 50 15.31 -0.67 18.45
CA GLY A 50 15.13 0.67 18.98
C GLY A 50 13.65 0.99 19.25
N LYS A 51 13.41 2.16 19.83
CA LYS A 51 12.06 2.66 20.12
C LYS A 51 11.93 4.06 19.54
N VAL A 52 10.84 4.30 18.81
CA VAL A 52 10.55 5.59 18.17
C VAL A 52 9.12 6.02 18.52
N GLY A 53 8.91 7.32 18.69
CA GLY A 53 7.59 7.93 18.84
C GLY A 53 6.92 7.70 20.20
N MET A 54 5.68 8.17 20.30
CA MET A 54 4.85 8.10 21.52
C MET A 54 3.87 6.92 21.46
N ARG A 55 3.56 6.32 22.62
CA ARG A 55 2.58 5.23 22.72
C ARG A 55 1.16 5.81 22.60
N HIS A 56 0.35 5.25 21.69
CA HIS A 56 -1.07 5.57 21.55
C HIS A 56 -1.90 4.41 22.13
N TYR A 57 -2.43 4.61 23.33
CA TYR A 57 -3.30 3.65 24.01
C TYR A 57 -4.73 3.69 23.44
N HIS A 58 -5.42 2.54 23.42
CA HIS A 58 -6.79 2.41 22.90
C HIS A 58 -7.01 3.03 21.51
N LEU A 59 -6.07 2.79 20.58
CA LEU A 59 -6.15 3.30 19.21
C LEU A 59 -7.45 2.86 18.51
N LYS A 60 -8.37 3.80 18.30
CA LYS A 60 -9.60 3.61 17.51
C LYS A 60 -9.33 3.94 16.04
N ARG A 61 -9.04 2.91 15.23
CA ARG A 61 -8.69 3.08 13.79
C ARG A 61 -9.75 3.83 12.97
N ASN A 62 -11.02 3.72 13.35
CA ASN A 62 -12.14 4.40 12.66
C ASN A 62 -12.07 5.92 12.78
N GLN A 63 -11.54 6.46 13.88
CA GLN A 63 -11.41 7.92 14.06
C GLN A 63 -10.36 8.52 13.13
N SER A 64 -9.28 7.78 12.89
CA SER A 64 -8.23 8.14 11.93
C SER A 64 -8.53 7.67 10.50
N PHE A 65 -9.69 7.08 10.24
CA PHE A 65 -10.01 6.51 8.93
C PHE A 65 -10.26 7.63 7.92
N ARG A 66 -9.31 7.81 7.01
CA ARG A 66 -9.35 8.81 5.95
C ARG A 66 -8.80 8.21 4.65
N PRO A 67 -9.61 7.45 3.88
CA PRO A 67 -9.19 6.95 2.58
C PRO A 67 -8.92 8.13 1.63
N THR A 68 -7.82 8.07 0.90
CA THR A 68 -7.40 9.11 -0.05
C THR A 68 -7.70 8.68 -1.48
N VAL A 69 -8.34 9.55 -2.26
CA VAL A 69 -8.55 9.38 -3.69
C VAL A 69 -7.86 10.51 -4.44
N ASN A 70 -7.07 10.16 -5.46
CA ASN A 70 -6.39 11.13 -6.30
C ASN A 70 -7.32 11.66 -7.42
N LEU A 71 -7.04 12.87 -7.91
CA LEU A 71 -7.87 13.57 -8.91
C LEU A 71 -7.98 12.84 -10.25
N ASP A 72 -6.92 12.17 -10.69
CA ASP A 72 -6.88 11.33 -11.89
C ASP A 72 -7.88 10.18 -11.82
N LYS A 73 -8.09 9.62 -10.62
CA LYS A 73 -9.02 8.51 -10.41
C LYS A 73 -10.47 8.97 -10.27
N LEU A 74 -10.73 10.25 -9.98
CA LEU A 74 -12.09 10.76 -9.77
C LEU A 74 -13.00 10.52 -11.00
N TRP A 75 -12.44 10.58 -12.21
CA TRP A 75 -13.18 10.34 -13.46
C TRP A 75 -13.49 8.88 -13.75
N THR A 76 -12.78 7.94 -13.12
CA THR A 76 -13.18 6.53 -13.17
C THR A 76 -14.47 6.27 -12.39
N LEU A 77 -14.76 7.10 -11.38
CA LEU A 77 -15.99 7.00 -10.58
C LEU A 77 -17.22 7.57 -11.30
N THR A 78 -17.05 8.43 -12.31
CA THR A 78 -18.15 9.11 -13.01
C THR A 78 -18.54 8.49 -14.35
N ARG A 79 -17.88 7.40 -14.77
CA ARG A 79 -18.16 6.70 -16.05
C ARG A 79 -19.63 6.25 -16.22
N VAL A 80 -20.40 6.16 -15.15
CA VAL A 80 -21.81 5.71 -15.21
C VAL A 80 -22.77 6.80 -15.68
N ASN A 81 -22.45 8.10 -15.54
CA ASN A 81 -23.43 9.18 -15.77
C ASN A 81 -23.06 10.25 -16.81
N ALA A 82 -21.83 10.27 -17.34
CA ALA A 82 -21.42 11.26 -18.34
C ALA A 82 -21.80 10.89 -19.80
N ALA A 83 -22.35 9.69 -20.03
CA ALA A 83 -22.72 9.21 -21.37
C ALA A 83 -24.01 9.84 -21.95
N LYS A 84 -24.66 10.78 -21.25
CA LYS A 84 -25.98 11.30 -21.65
C LYS A 84 -25.96 12.63 -22.44
N ASN A 85 -24.83 13.31 -22.59
CA ASN A 85 -24.74 14.51 -23.43
C ASN A 85 -23.89 14.26 -24.68
N LYS A 86 -24.57 14.26 -25.83
CA LYS A 86 -24.10 13.86 -27.15
C LYS A 86 -23.19 14.92 -27.78
N THR A 87 -21.88 14.68 -27.77
CA THR A 87 -20.95 15.02 -28.86
C THR A 87 -19.68 14.18 -28.74
N GLY A 88 -19.74 12.97 -29.30
CA GLY A 88 -18.65 12.25 -29.96
C GLY A 88 -17.25 12.22 -29.32
N ALA A 89 -17.13 11.63 -28.12
CA ALA A 89 -16.00 10.84 -27.61
C ALA A 89 -15.85 11.10 -26.12
N ALA A 90 -16.26 10.13 -25.28
CA ALA A 90 -15.95 10.18 -23.86
C ALA A 90 -14.44 9.94 -23.70
N PRO A 91 -13.64 10.93 -23.25
CA PRO A 91 -12.20 10.71 -23.15
C PRO A 91 -11.93 9.80 -21.95
N ILE A 92 -11.34 8.63 -22.21
CA ILE A 92 -10.69 7.83 -21.18
C ILE A 92 -9.41 8.58 -20.79
N ILE A 93 -9.50 9.46 -19.80
CA ILE A 93 -8.33 10.23 -19.37
C ILE A 93 -7.62 9.44 -18.28
N VAL A 94 -6.53 8.80 -18.69
CA VAL A 94 -5.52 8.24 -17.79
C VAL A 94 -4.59 9.39 -17.41
N GLY A 95 -4.77 9.97 -16.22
CA GLY A 95 -3.70 10.72 -15.54
C GLY A 95 -3.90 12.22 -15.28
N LYS A 96 -4.62 13.00 -16.10
CA LYS A 96 -4.81 14.45 -15.88
C LYS A 96 -6.28 14.80 -15.61
N LEU A 97 -6.49 15.82 -14.77
CA LEU A 97 -7.82 16.42 -14.62
C LEU A 97 -8.20 17.03 -15.99
N PRO A 98 -9.33 16.64 -16.62
CA PRO A 98 -9.84 17.31 -17.80
C PRO A 98 -10.03 18.79 -17.54
N LYS A 99 -9.94 19.60 -18.58
CA LYS A 99 -10.24 21.04 -18.54
C LYS A 99 -11.74 21.36 -18.35
N GLN A 100 -12.50 20.40 -17.81
CA GLN A 100 -13.92 20.55 -17.55
C GLN A 100 -14.11 20.90 -16.07
N PRO A 101 -14.91 21.92 -15.75
CA PRO A 101 -15.19 22.28 -14.36
C PRO A 101 -15.89 21.12 -13.64
N VAL A 102 -15.43 20.82 -12.43
CA VAL A 102 -15.98 19.76 -11.57
C VAL A 102 -16.22 20.27 -10.17
N ILE A 103 -17.32 19.82 -9.55
CA ILE A 103 -17.60 20.06 -8.14
C ILE A 103 -17.27 18.79 -7.37
N VAL A 104 -16.34 18.88 -6.42
CA VAL A 104 -15.93 17.75 -5.59
C VAL A 104 -16.39 17.98 -4.16
N LYS A 105 -17.15 17.02 -3.61
CA LYS A 105 -17.60 17.00 -2.22
C LYS A 105 -16.76 16.02 -1.41
N ALA A 106 -16.03 16.50 -0.41
CA ALA A 106 -15.20 15.65 0.44
C ALA A 106 -14.98 16.27 1.83
N LYS A 107 -14.58 15.45 2.81
CA LYS A 107 -14.29 15.92 4.17
C LYS A 107 -13.01 16.76 4.26
N PHE A 108 -12.02 16.45 3.43
CA PHE A 108 -10.74 17.12 3.43
C PHE A 108 -10.18 17.22 2.02
N PHE A 109 -9.53 18.35 1.73
CA PHE A 109 -8.78 18.56 0.50
C PHE A 109 -7.30 18.81 0.81
N SER A 110 -6.42 18.47 -0.13
CA SER A 110 -5.04 18.97 -0.09
C SER A 110 -4.98 20.32 -0.79
N ARG A 111 -4.08 21.22 -0.36
CA ARG A 111 -3.92 22.54 -1.00
C ARG A 111 -3.72 22.45 -2.52
N ARG A 112 -2.84 21.52 -2.95
CA ARG A 112 -2.59 21.24 -4.38
C ARG A 112 -3.84 20.74 -5.11
N THR A 113 -4.72 20.02 -4.44
CA THR A 113 -5.98 19.54 -5.03
C THR A 113 -6.95 20.70 -5.23
N GLU A 114 -7.07 21.59 -4.25
CA GLU A 114 -7.94 22.77 -4.38
C GLU A 114 -7.48 23.70 -5.49
N GLU A 115 -6.19 24.01 -5.56
CA GLU A 115 -5.59 24.84 -6.62
C GLU A 115 -5.91 24.28 -8.01
N LYS A 116 -5.79 22.95 -8.19
CA LYS A 116 -6.09 22.29 -9.48
C LYS A 116 -7.57 22.30 -9.83
N ILE A 117 -8.46 22.06 -8.87
CA ILE A 117 -9.91 22.08 -9.10
C ILE A 117 -10.36 23.50 -9.44
N LYS A 118 -9.91 24.50 -8.67
CA LYS A 118 -10.22 25.93 -8.94
C LYS A 118 -9.63 26.37 -10.28
N GLY A 119 -8.44 25.90 -10.64
CA GLY A 119 -7.78 26.21 -11.92
C GLY A 119 -8.53 25.73 -13.17
N VAL A 120 -9.40 24.72 -13.05
CA VAL A 120 -10.30 24.29 -14.15
C VAL A 120 -11.71 24.88 -14.04
N GLY A 121 -11.92 25.87 -13.17
CA GLY A 121 -13.24 26.47 -12.89
C GLY A 121 -14.17 25.59 -12.05
N GLY A 122 -13.63 24.57 -11.37
CA GLY A 122 -14.37 23.71 -10.47
C GLY A 122 -14.47 24.26 -9.05
N ALA A 123 -15.21 23.56 -8.18
CA ALA A 123 -15.39 23.93 -6.78
C ALA A 123 -15.09 22.77 -5.82
N CYS A 124 -14.44 23.08 -4.70
CA CYS A 124 -14.26 22.15 -3.58
C CYS A 124 -15.30 22.45 -2.51
N VAL A 125 -16.13 21.48 -2.17
CA VAL A 125 -17.17 21.61 -1.14
C VAL A 125 -16.82 20.70 0.02
N LEU A 126 -16.64 21.29 1.20
CA LEU A 126 -16.41 20.55 2.43
C LEU A 126 -17.71 19.90 2.91
N VAL A 127 -17.63 18.62 3.29
CA VAL A 127 -18.76 17.87 3.85
C VAL A 127 -18.34 17.27 5.19
N ALA A 128 -19.17 17.46 6.22
CA ALA A 128 -19.05 16.74 7.47
C ALA A 128 -19.94 15.48 7.43
N PHE A 129 -19.43 14.39 7.98
CA PHE A 129 -20.20 13.23 8.45
C PHE A 129 -20.00 13.15 9.95
#